data_AF-A0A848J7L1-F1
#
_entry.id   AF-A0A848J7L1-F1
#
_cell.length_a   1.000
_cell.length_b   1.000
_cell.length_c   1.000
_cell.angle_alpha   90.00
_cell.angle_beta   90.00
_cell.angle_gamma   90.00
#
_symmetry.space_group_name_H-M   'P 1'
#
loop_
_entity.id
_entity.type
_entity.pdbx_description
1 polymer ?
#
loop_
_entity_poly.entity_id
_entity_poly.type
_entity_poly.pdbx_seq_one_letter_code
_entity_poly.pdbx_strand_id
1 'polypeptide(L)'
;MEKLTKWVVVSLRVGLGVLFIYAGIQKFISKERPPVDPTAEVPEHVIKIRSLIGGMKQTGYFWEMVGVAEIACGILLVSQVFGLLGAVMLVPITLNVFLFHLFLEPHDKGELLMTSLYLILNFLLIFYDYPKLKTAFLPGKLSKI
;
A
#
# COMPACT_ATOMS: atom_id res chain seq x y z
N MET A 1 -26.52 13.97 -4.87
CA MET A 1 -25.06 13.98 -5.13
C MET A 1 -24.26 13.45 -3.94
N GLU A 2 -24.50 13.91 -2.71
CA GLU A 2 -23.76 13.40 -1.51
C GLU A 2 -23.81 11.88 -1.30
N LYS A 3 -24.96 11.24 -1.52
CA LYS A 3 -25.08 9.77 -1.38
C LYS A 3 -24.16 9.05 -2.39
N LEU A 4 -24.09 9.52 -3.63
CA LEU A 4 -23.24 8.95 -4.67
C LEU A 4 -21.76 9.07 -4.29
N THR A 5 -21.32 10.25 -3.84
CA THR A 5 -19.94 10.47 -3.39
C THR A 5 -19.57 9.54 -2.23
N LYS A 6 -20.46 9.37 -1.24
CA LYS A 6 -20.24 8.44 -0.12
C LYS A 6 -20.09 7.00 -0.60
N TRP A 7 -20.97 6.53 -1.48
CA TRP A 7 -20.87 5.19 -2.06
C TRP A 7 -19.57 5.00 -2.83
N VAL A 8 -19.17 5.97 -3.67
CA VAL A 8 -17.90 5.91 -4.41
C VAL A 8 -16.70 5.82 -3.46
N VAL A 9 -16.64 6.66 -2.42
CA VAL A 9 -15.54 6.63 -1.45
C VAL A 9 -15.48 5.30 -0.70
N VAL A 10 -16.62 4.75 -0.30
CA VAL A 10 -16.69 3.45 0.38
C VAL A 10 -16.21 2.34 -0.57
N SER A 11 -16.67 2.32 -1.82
CA SER A 11 -16.23 1.36 -2.83
C SER A 11 -14.73 1.44 -3.08
N LEU A 12 -14.19 2.64 -3.25
CA LEU A 12 -12.76 2.86 -3.44
C LEU A 12 -11.93 2.41 -2.24
N ARG A 13 -12.42 2.69 -1.03
CA ARG A 13 -11.77 2.26 0.21
C ARG A 13 -11.76 0.75 0.37
N VAL A 14 -12.90 0.10 0.13
CA VAL A 14 -13.00 -1.37 0.18
C VAL A 14 -12.11 -1.98 -0.90
N GLY A 15 -12.12 -1.44 -2.12
CA GLY A 15 -11.26 -1.88 -3.21
C GLY A 15 -9.77 -1.81 -2.85
N LEU A 16 -9.30 -0.65 -2.38
CA LEU A 16 -7.92 -0.47 -1.93
C LEU A 16 -7.57 -1.40 -0.76
N GLY A 17 -8.47 -1.54 0.22
CA GLY A 17 -8.27 -2.42 1.36
C GLY A 17 -8.16 -3.90 0.97
N VAL A 18 -9.04 -4.39 0.10
CA VAL A 18 -8.99 -5.76 -0.42
C VAL A 18 -7.71 -6.02 -1.22
N LEU A 19 -7.29 -5.07 -2.06
CA LEU A 19 -6.05 -5.17 -2.82
C LEU A 19 -4.84 -5.34 -1.90
N PHE A 20 -4.74 -4.56 -0.82
CA PHE A 20 -3.62 -4.66 0.12
C PHE A 20 -3.70 -5.89 1.03
N ILE A 21 -4.90 -6.36 1.39
CA ILE A 21 -5.04 -7.68 2.05
C ILE A 21 -4.49 -8.77 1.14
N TYR A 22 -4.87 -8.76 -0.14
CA TYR A 22 -4.39 -9.74 -1.11
C TYR A 22 -2.86 -9.66 -1.30
N ALA A 23 -2.31 -8.45 -1.45
CA ALA A 23 -0.87 -8.24 -1.56
C ALA A 23 -0.11 -8.76 -0.33
N GLY A 24 -0.62 -8.52 0.87
CA GLY A 24 -0.02 -9.00 2.10
C GLY A 24 -0.08 -10.53 2.23
N ILE A 25 -1.21 -11.15 1.90
CA ILE A 25 -1.34 -12.62 1.88
C ILE A 25 -0.33 -13.24 0.90
N GLN A 26 -0.13 -12.62 -0.27
CA GLN A 26 0.83 -13.10 -1.28
C GLN A 26 2.28 -13.10 -0.78
N LYS A 27 2.62 -12.38 0.30
CA LYS A 27 3.97 -12.40 0.88
C LYS A 27 4.27 -13.67 1.68
N PHE A 28 3.24 -14.33 2.19
CA PHE A 28 3.35 -15.61 2.92
C PHE A 28 3.32 -16.83 2.00
N ILE A 29 2.89 -16.64 0.75
CA ILE A 29 2.88 -17.70 -0.25
C ILE A 29 4.28 -17.78 -0.89
N SER A 30 4.94 -18.91 -0.70
CA SER A 30 6.22 -19.21 -1.35
C SER A 30 6.01 -19.29 -2.87
N LYS A 31 6.49 -18.28 -3.60
CA LYS A 31 6.60 -18.34 -5.05
C LYS A 31 7.91 -19.02 -5.43
N GLU A 32 7.81 -20.12 -6.16
CA GLU A 32 8.98 -20.76 -6.79
C GLU A 32 9.66 -19.74 -7.70
N ARG A 33 10.98 -19.65 -7.60
CA ARG A 33 11.76 -18.78 -8.49
C ARG A 33 12.01 -19.55 -9.77
N PRO A 34 11.77 -18.96 -10.95
CA PRO A 34 12.19 -19.57 -12.19
C PRO A 34 13.71 -19.82 -12.12
N PRO A 35 14.18 -20.99 -12.58
CA PRO A 35 15.60 -21.30 -12.60
C PRO A 35 16.35 -20.21 -13.37
N VAL A 36 17.43 -19.71 -12.77
CA VAL A 36 18.29 -18.71 -13.40
C VAL A 36 19.23 -19.46 -14.33
N ASP A 37 19.15 -19.16 -15.63
CA ASP A 37 20.16 -19.62 -16.59
C ASP A 37 21.51 -18.98 -16.19
N PRO A 38 22.53 -19.78 -15.83
CA PRO A 38 23.85 -19.27 -15.43
C PRO A 38 24.56 -18.47 -16.52
N THR A 39 24.11 -18.59 -17.77
CA THR A 39 24.72 -17.96 -18.95
C THR A 39 23.99 -16.70 -19.42
N ALA A 40 22.80 -16.41 -18.89
CA ALA A 40 22.04 -15.22 -19.26
C ALA A 40 22.55 -13.99 -18.50
N GLU A 41 22.87 -12.91 -19.23
CA GLU A 41 23.12 -11.60 -18.62
C GLU A 41 21.86 -11.11 -17.92
N VAL A 42 21.88 -11.12 -16.58
CA VAL A 42 20.77 -10.63 -15.77
C VAL A 42 20.81 -9.10 -15.75
N PRO A 43 19.73 -8.41 -16.16
CA PRO A 43 19.70 -6.95 -16.11
C PRO A 43 19.97 -6.40 -14.70
N GLU A 44 20.69 -5.29 -14.59
CA GLU A 44 21.12 -4.71 -13.30
C GLU A 44 19.95 -4.46 -12.34
N HIS A 45 18.80 -4.02 -12.85
CA HIS A 45 17.61 -3.76 -12.04
C HIS A 45 17.06 -5.04 -11.39
N VAL A 46 17.10 -6.18 -12.09
CA VAL A 46 16.68 -7.50 -11.57
C VAL A 46 17.59 -7.91 -10.41
N ILE A 47 18.90 -7.64 -10.52
CA ILE A 47 19.85 -7.92 -9.44
C ILE A 47 19.50 -7.07 -8.20
N LYS A 48 19.25 -5.76 -8.36
CA LYS A 48 18.87 -4.88 -7.25
C LYS A 48 17.58 -5.33 -6.55
N ILE A 49 16.55 -5.68 -7.32
CA ILE A 49 15.27 -6.19 -6.80
C ILE A 49 15.48 -7.48 -6.02
N ARG A 50 16.25 -8.42 -6.59
CA ARG A 50 16.58 -9.70 -5.92
C ARG A 50 17.35 -9.48 -4.63
N SER A 51 18.29 -8.55 -4.60
CA SER A 51 19.05 -8.21 -3.40
C SER A 51 18.16 -7.58 -2.33
N LEU A 52 17.26 -6.67 -2.69
CA LEU A 52 16.32 -6.05 -1.75
C LEU A 52 15.34 -7.08 -1.17
N ILE A 53 14.62 -7.81 -2.02
CA ILE A 53 13.63 -8.82 -1.59
C ILE A 53 14.32 -9.98 -0.88
N GLY A 54 15.45 -10.45 -1.41
CA GLY A 54 16.25 -11.51 -0.82
C GLY A 54 16.77 -11.12 0.57
N GLY A 55 17.31 -9.91 0.72
CA GLY A 55 17.75 -9.36 2.00
C GLY A 55 16.61 -9.30 3.02
N MET A 56 15.45 -8.74 2.62
CA MET A 56 14.28 -8.68 3.51
C MET A 56 13.83 -10.07 3.98
N LYS A 57 13.79 -11.07 3.09
CA LYS A 57 13.44 -12.45 3.44
C LYS A 57 14.49 -13.13 4.32
N GLN A 58 15.77 -12.88 4.07
CA GLN A 58 16.87 -13.46 4.87
C GLN A 58 16.87 -13.00 6.33
N THR A 59 16.30 -11.82 6.64
CA THR A 59 16.15 -11.37 8.03
C THR A 59 15.19 -12.24 8.86
N GLY A 60 14.33 -13.03 8.20
CA GLY A 60 13.36 -13.92 8.86
C GLY A 60 12.17 -13.23 9.52
N TYR A 61 12.03 -11.91 9.41
CA TYR A 61 10.87 -11.20 9.95
C TYR A 61 10.38 -10.03 9.09
N PHE A 62 11.27 -9.35 8.36
CA PHE A 62 10.90 -8.05 7.76
C PHE A 62 9.90 -8.21 6.61
N TRP A 63 10.07 -9.24 5.78
CA TRP A 63 9.16 -9.51 4.66
C TRP A 63 7.75 -9.87 5.15
N GLU A 64 7.68 -10.71 6.17
CA GLU A 64 6.45 -11.14 6.83
C GLU A 64 5.79 -9.97 7.57
N MET A 65 6.57 -9.14 8.27
CA MET A 65 6.09 -7.95 8.98
C MET A 65 5.42 -6.97 8.02
N VAL A 66 6.01 -6.72 6.85
CA VAL A 66 5.36 -5.89 5.82
C VAL A 66 4.06 -6.53 5.36
N GLY A 67 4.02 -7.86 5.15
CA GLY A 67 2.80 -8.58 4.79
C GLY A 67 1.70 -8.46 5.86
N VAL A 68 2.04 -8.59 7.15
CA VAL A 68 1.10 -8.37 8.26
C VAL A 68 0.60 -6.92 8.26
N ALA A 69 1.49 -5.95 8.06
CA ALA A 69 1.13 -4.53 8.04
C ALA A 69 0.14 -4.20 6.90
N GLU A 70 0.35 -4.78 5.71
CA GLU A 70 -0.57 -4.66 4.57
C GLU A 70 -1.96 -5.23 4.87
N ILE A 71 -2.01 -6.45 5.43
CA ILE A 71 -3.26 -7.10 5.82
C ILE A 71 -3.98 -6.28 6.89
N ALA A 72 -3.28 -5.84 7.93
CA ALA A 72 -3.86 -5.06 9.01
C ALA A 72 -4.43 -3.73 8.49
N CYS A 73 -3.67 -2.99 7.69
CA CYS A 73 -4.13 -1.73 7.10
C CYS A 73 -5.33 -1.94 6.15
N GLY A 74 -5.29 -3.00 5.36
CA GLY A 74 -6.39 -3.34 4.46
C GLY A 74 -7.67 -3.74 5.22
N ILE A 75 -7.57 -4.48 6.32
CA ILE A 75 -8.72 -4.79 7.20
C ILE A 75 -9.29 -3.50 7.80
N LEU A 76 -8.44 -2.59 8.29
CA LEU A 76 -8.89 -1.30 8.82
C LEU A 76 -9.64 -0.49 7.76
N LEU A 77 -9.18 -0.47 6.51
CA LEU A 77 -9.87 0.17 5.39
C LEU A 77 -11.23 -0.48 5.12
N VAL A 78 -11.28 -1.80 4.99
CA VAL A 78 -12.52 -2.55 4.71
C VAL A 78 -13.55 -2.35 5.83
N SER A 79 -13.12 -2.30 7.09
CA SER A 79 -14.01 -2.17 8.25
C SER A 79 -14.89 -0.91 8.25
N GLN A 80 -14.51 0.14 7.51
CA GLN A 80 -15.09 1.49 7.52
C GLN A 80 -15.03 2.24 8.85
N VAL A 81 -15.04 1.54 9.99
CA VAL A 81 -14.96 2.11 11.35
C VAL A 81 -13.63 2.81 11.56
N PHE A 82 -12.53 2.15 11.19
CA PHE A 82 -11.17 2.67 11.32
C PHE A 82 -10.56 3.06 9.96
N GLY A 83 -11.40 3.37 8.97
CA GLY A 83 -10.95 3.59 7.59
C GLY A 83 -9.90 4.71 7.44
N LEU A 84 -10.05 5.80 8.19
CA LEU A 84 -9.06 6.90 8.20
C LEU A 84 -7.73 6.46 8.83
N LEU A 85 -7.75 5.74 9.95
CA LEU A 85 -6.54 5.22 10.58
C LEU A 85 -5.82 4.24 9.64
N GLY A 86 -6.57 3.32 9.03
CA GLY A 86 -6.05 2.40 8.03
C GLY A 86 -5.40 3.12 6.85
N ALA A 87 -6.04 4.18 6.31
CA ALA A 87 -5.49 4.95 5.20
C ALA A 87 -4.17 5.64 5.57
N VAL A 88 -4.12 6.29 6.75
CA VAL A 88 -2.92 6.96 7.26
C VAL A 88 -1.78 5.95 7.48
N MET A 89 -2.06 4.81 8.11
CA MET A 89 -1.06 3.76 8.33
C MET A 89 -0.57 3.12 7.03
N LEU A 90 -1.40 3.12 5.98
CA LEU A 90 -1.07 2.57 4.67
C LEU A 90 -0.16 3.51 3.84
N VAL A 91 -0.02 4.79 4.20
CA VAL A 91 0.82 5.76 3.48
C VAL A 91 2.29 5.29 3.32
N PRO A 92 3.03 4.92 4.38
CA PRO A 92 4.41 4.47 4.21
C PRO A 92 4.54 3.22 3.31
N ILE A 93 3.53 2.34 3.32
CA ILE A 93 3.52 1.12 2.51
C ILE A 93 3.26 1.46 1.04
N THR A 94 2.17 2.19 0.75
CA THR A 94 1.84 2.64 -0.62
C THR A 94 2.95 3.49 -1.22
N LEU A 95 3.59 4.34 -0.41
CA LEU A 95 4.75 5.12 -0.82
C LEU A 95 5.93 4.21 -1.14
N ASN A 96 6.28 3.25 -0.27
CA ASN A 96 7.38 2.34 -0.53
C ASN A 96 7.16 1.50 -1.81
N VAL A 97 5.94 1.00 -2.03
CA VAL A 97 5.58 0.25 -3.24
C VAL A 97 5.71 1.11 -4.51
N PHE A 98 5.28 2.37 -4.46
CA PHE A 98 5.48 3.31 -5.57
C PHE A 98 6.97 3.60 -5.81
N LEU A 99 7.74 3.90 -4.77
CA LEU A 99 9.17 4.17 -4.90
C LEU A 99 9.94 2.95 -5.40
N PHE A 100 9.55 1.74 -4.99
CA PHE A 100 10.11 0.50 -5.51
C PHE A 100 9.97 0.45 -7.03
N HIS A 101 8.78 0.62 -7.58
CA HIS A 101 8.59 0.57 -9.04
C HIS A 101 9.23 1.77 -9.74
N LEU A 102 9.20 2.96 -9.14
CA LEU A 102 9.82 4.16 -9.71
C LEU A 102 11.34 4.02 -9.88
N PHE A 103 12.02 3.43 -8.90
CA PHE A 103 13.49 3.34 -8.90
C PHE A 103 14.03 2.01 -9.40
N LEU A 104 13.31 0.90 -9.22
CA LEU A 104 13.78 -0.45 -9.56
C LEU A 104 13.10 -1.01 -10.81
N GLU A 105 11.87 -0.59 -11.14
CA GLU A 105 11.13 -1.09 -12.31
C GLU A 105 10.52 0.05 -13.17
N PRO A 106 11.22 1.17 -13.46
CA PRO A 106 10.64 2.30 -14.19
C PRO A 106 10.25 1.97 -15.64
N HIS A 107 10.80 0.87 -16.17
CA HIS A 107 10.50 0.37 -17.50
C HIS A 107 9.14 -0.34 -17.56
N ASP A 108 8.66 -0.88 -16.44
CA ASP A 108 7.30 -1.42 -16.33
C ASP A 108 6.31 -0.29 -16.06
N LYS A 109 5.89 0.34 -17.16
CA LYS A 109 4.93 1.45 -17.12
C LYS A 109 3.57 1.03 -16.55
N GLY A 110 3.20 -0.24 -16.68
CA GLY A 110 1.93 -0.76 -16.19
C GLY A 110 1.89 -0.78 -14.67
N GLU A 111 2.90 -1.43 -14.07
CA GLU A 111 3.03 -1.49 -12.61
C GLU A 111 3.31 -0.12 -11.99
N LEU A 112 4.15 0.70 -12.63
CA LEU A 112 4.39 2.07 -12.16
C LEU A 112 3.11 2.91 -12.13
N LEU A 113 2.25 2.80 -13.15
CA LEU A 113 0.97 3.49 -13.17
C LEU A 113 0.04 2.97 -12.07
N MET A 114 -0.09 1.65 -11.93
CA MET A 114 -0.96 1.04 -10.90
C MET A 114 -0.54 1.45 -9.49
N THR A 115 0.75 1.38 -9.18
CA THR A 115 1.26 1.74 -7.86
C THR A 115 1.16 3.24 -7.57
N SER A 116 1.30 4.09 -8.61
CA SER A 116 0.98 5.51 -8.51
C SER A 116 -0.49 5.74 -8.17
N LEU A 117 -1.41 5.01 -8.81
CA LEU A 117 -2.85 5.10 -8.53
C LEU A 117 -3.17 4.67 -7.10
N TYR A 118 -2.53 3.62 -6.58
CA TYR A 118 -2.72 3.22 -5.18
C TYR A 118 -2.33 4.32 -4.20
N LEU A 119 -1.17 4.97 -4.43
CA LEU A 119 -0.68 6.06 -3.60
C LEU A 119 -1.61 7.28 -3.67
N ILE A 120 -1.99 7.71 -4.88
CA ILE A 120 -2.90 8.83 -5.09
C ILE A 120 -4.26 8.54 -4.43
N LEU A 121 -4.80 7.34 -4.64
CA LEU A 121 -6.08 6.95 -4.06
C LEU A 121 -6.03 6.97 -2.53
N ASN A 122 -4.95 6.46 -1.94
CA ASN A 122 -4.77 6.49 -0.50
C ASN A 122 -4.79 7.93 0.04
N PHE A 123 -4.05 8.84 -0.59
CA PHE A 123 -4.09 10.25 -0.22
C PHE A 123 -5.47 10.88 -0.41
N LEU A 124 -6.18 10.58 -1.50
CA LEU A 124 -7.55 11.08 -1.72
C LEU A 124 -8.52 10.62 -0.62
N LEU A 125 -8.40 9.36 -0.16
CA LEU A 125 -9.20 8.85 0.96
C LEU A 125 -8.90 9.60 2.26
N ILE A 126 -7.62 9.93 2.51
CA ILE A 126 -7.21 10.73 3.68
C ILE A 126 -7.74 12.16 3.57
N PHE A 127 -7.62 12.80 2.41
CA PHE A 127 -8.12 14.17 2.20
C PHE A 127 -9.64 14.25 2.36
N TYR A 128 -10.37 13.24 1.88
CA TYR A 128 -11.82 13.17 2.05
C TYR A 128 -12.23 13.05 3.53
N ASP A 129 -11.52 12.25 4.32
CA ASP A 129 -11.78 12.09 5.75
C ASP A 129 -11.02 13.08 6.66
N TYR A 130 -10.22 13.98 6.09
CA TYR A 130 -9.43 14.98 6.82
C TYR A 130 -10.24 15.81 7.83
N PRO A 131 -11.49 16.23 7.56
CA PRO A 131 -12.31 16.91 8.56
C PRO A 131 -12.51 16.09 9.84
N LYS A 132 -12.61 14.76 9.74
CA LYS A 132 -12.72 13.86 10.90
C LYS A 132 -11.38 13.74 11.65
N LEU A 133 -10.26 13.75 10.92
CA LEU A 133 -8.91 13.76 11.50
C LEU A 133 -8.71 15.00 12.37
N LYS A 134 -9.14 16.17 11.87
CA LYS A 134 -9.05 17.44 12.60
C LYS A 134 -9.84 17.40 13.91
N THR A 135 -11.05 16.83 13.90
CA THR A 135 -11.86 16.70 15.12
C THR A 135 -11.26 15.72 16.14
N ALA A 136 -10.66 14.62 15.67
CA ALA A 136 -10.04 13.61 16.54
C ALA A 136 -8.71 14.07 17.17
N PHE A 137 -7.87 14.80 16.42
CA PHE A 137 -6.53 15.21 16.87
C PHE A 137 -6.44 16.67 17.34
N LEU A 138 -7.39 17.54 16.99
CA LEU A 138 -7.42 18.96 17.40
C LEU A 138 -8.76 19.36 18.04
N PRO A 139 -9.18 18.71 19.15
CA PRO A 139 -10.48 18.99 19.78
C PRO A 139 -10.58 20.41 20.38
N GLY A 140 -9.46 21.08 20.65
CA GLY A 140 -9.40 22.32 21.44
C GLY A 140 -9.68 23.65 20.73
N LYS A 141 -10.04 23.69 19.43
CA LYS A 141 -10.28 24.96 18.69
C LYS A 141 -11.74 25.26 18.34
N LEU A 142 -12.72 24.50 18.86
CA LEU A 142 -14.14 24.65 18.50
C LEU A 142 -15.07 25.08 19.65
N SER A 143 -14.56 25.52 20.80
CA SER A 143 -15.42 26.03 21.90
C SER A 143 -15.57 27.57 21.95
N LYS A 144 -15.13 28.30 20.93
CA LYS A 144 -15.22 29.78 20.89
C LYS A 144 -15.46 30.29 19.48
N ILE A 145 -16.65 30.04 18.91
CA ILE A 145 -17.35 30.97 17.99
C ILE A 145 -18.84 30.80 18.28
#